data_AF-A0A1H4RFZ4-F1
#
_entry.id   AF-A0A1H4RFZ4-F1
#
_cell.length_a   1.000
_cell.length_b   1.000
_cell.length_c   1.000
_cell.angle_alpha   90.00
_cell.angle_beta   90.00
_cell.angle_gamma   90.00
#
_symmetry.space_group_name_H-M   'P 1'
#
loop_
_entity.id
_entity.type
_entity.pdbx_description
1 polymer ?
#
loop_
_entity_poly.entity_id
_entity_poly.type
_entity_poly.pdbx_seq_one_letter_code
_entity_poly.pdbx_strand_id
1 'polypeptide(L)'
;MGRTKLLLAIALTASVSALNVAVSAETGRIKRNPPDAAEAERIASDIAMNDGLLRKGDIVVTDRGFFVFRGVAADGYTFEFSPVPNPVSVPKSIR
;
A
#
# COMPACT_ATOMS: atom_id res chain seq x y z
N MET A 1 -39.11 -9.82 -41.06
CA MET A 1 -38.30 -9.70 -39.82
C MET A 1 -37.06 -8.87 -40.14
N GLY A 2 -37.03 -7.64 -39.64
CA GLY A 2 -36.26 -6.53 -40.21
C GLY A 2 -34.82 -6.44 -39.71
N ARG A 3 -33.97 -5.93 -40.62
CA ARG A 3 -32.56 -5.55 -40.43
C ARG A 3 -32.30 -4.66 -39.20
N THR A 4 -33.34 -4.06 -38.63
CA THR A 4 -33.31 -3.25 -37.42
C THR A 4 -32.99 -4.04 -36.15
N LYS A 5 -33.26 -5.36 -36.09
CA LYS A 5 -32.87 -6.20 -34.94
C LYS A 5 -31.38 -6.56 -34.93
N LEU A 6 -30.74 -6.57 -36.10
CA LEU A 6 -29.30 -6.90 -36.22
C LEU A 6 -28.42 -5.72 -35.81
N LEU A 7 -28.87 -4.48 -36.05
CA LEU A 7 -28.12 -3.28 -35.69
C LEU A 7 -28.15 -2.94 -34.19
N LEU A 8 -29.21 -3.33 -33.48
CA LEU A 8 -29.30 -3.08 -32.03
C LEU A 8 -28.41 -4.04 -31.20
N ALA A 9 -28.10 -5.22 -31.74
CA ALA A 9 -27.20 -6.17 -31.08
C ALA A 9 -25.72 -5.76 -31.16
N ILE A 10 -25.34 -4.98 -32.17
CA ILE A 10 -23.94 -4.55 -32.38
C ILE A 10 -23.62 -3.29 -31.55
N ALA A 11 -24.62 -2.46 -31.23
CA ALA A 11 -24.42 -1.24 -30.46
C ALA A 11 -24.28 -1.47 -28.93
N LEU A 12 -24.75 -2.62 -28.40
CA LEU A 12 -24.77 -2.86 -26.95
C LEU A 12 -23.55 -3.65 -26.42
N THR A 13 -22.61 -4.04 -27.27
CA THR A 13 -21.36 -4.71 -26.84
C THR A 13 -20.13 -3.80 -26.91
N ALA A 14 -20.28 -2.52 -27.26
CA ALA A 14 -19.16 -1.60 -27.44
C ALA A 14 -18.64 -0.94 -26.15
N SER A 15 -19.18 -1.27 -24.97
CA SER A 15 -19.07 -0.38 -23.79
C SER A 15 -18.29 -0.91 -22.57
N VAL A 16 -17.58 -2.05 -22.62
CA VAL A 16 -16.89 -2.55 -21.40
C VAL A 16 -15.42 -2.97 -21.59
N SER A 17 -14.86 -2.93 -22.80
CA SER A 17 -13.48 -3.42 -23.00
C SER A 17 -12.41 -2.32 -23.07
N ALA A 18 -12.71 -1.12 -22.57
CA ALA A 18 -11.78 0.01 -22.58
C ALA A 18 -11.39 0.43 -21.16
N LEU A 19 -10.69 -0.43 -20.41
CA LEU A 19 -9.83 -0.03 -19.29
C LEU A 19 -9.04 -1.28 -18.88
N ASN A 20 -7.85 -1.47 -19.46
CA ASN A 20 -6.71 -2.23 -18.90
C ASN A 20 -5.68 -2.52 -19.99
N VAL A 21 -5.12 -1.48 -20.60
CA VAL A 21 -3.77 -1.57 -21.14
C VAL A 21 -3.07 -0.25 -20.83
N ALA A 22 -2.58 -0.12 -19.59
CA ALA A 22 -1.45 0.75 -19.36
C ALA A 22 -0.25 0.08 -20.06
N VAL A 23 0.01 0.45 -21.32
CA VAL A 23 1.30 0.17 -21.96
C VAL A 23 2.32 0.98 -21.17
N SER A 24 2.92 0.35 -20.17
CA SER A 24 4.12 0.86 -19.53
C SER A 24 5.20 0.89 -20.60
N ALA A 25 5.55 2.11 -21.05
CA ALA A 25 6.64 2.31 -21.99
C ALA A 25 7.90 1.63 -21.43
N GLU A 26 8.37 0.60 -22.14
CA GLU A 26 9.51 -0.23 -21.76
C GLU A 26 10.80 0.60 -21.81
N THR A 27 11.02 1.38 -20.75
CA THR A 27 12.27 2.06 -20.46
C THR A 27 13.17 1.05 -19.76
N GLY A 28 13.75 0.11 -20.52
CA GLY A 28 14.86 -0.76 -20.08
C GLY A 28 14.81 -1.20 -18.61
N ARG A 29 13.62 -1.60 -18.12
CA ARG A 29 13.39 -1.78 -16.69
C ARG A 29 14.03 -3.11 -16.32
N ILE A 30 15.07 -3.07 -15.49
CA ILE A 30 15.69 -4.27 -14.93
C ILE A 30 14.56 -5.11 -14.31
N LYS A 31 14.28 -6.27 -14.91
CA LYS A 31 13.32 -7.24 -14.37
C LYS A 31 13.96 -7.87 -13.14
N ARG A 32 13.78 -7.22 -11.99
CA ARG A 32 14.10 -7.83 -10.70
C ARG A 32 13.08 -8.93 -10.43
N ASN A 33 13.54 -10.02 -9.83
CA ASN A 33 12.63 -11.03 -9.33
C ASN A 33 11.66 -10.39 -8.32
N PRO A 34 10.41 -10.86 -8.26
CA PRO A 34 9.49 -10.41 -7.23
C PRO A 34 10.11 -10.71 -5.84
N PRO A 35 9.93 -9.80 -4.87
CA PRO A 35 10.43 -10.02 -3.52
C PRO A 35 9.79 -11.25 -2.90
N ASP A 36 10.55 -11.95 -2.07
CA ASP A 36 9.98 -13.00 -1.22
C ASP A 36 9.09 -12.39 -0.11
N ALA A 37 8.40 -13.22 0.67
CA ALA A 37 7.48 -12.74 1.70
C ALA A 37 8.19 -11.89 2.78
N ALA A 38 9.39 -12.29 3.21
CA ALA A 38 10.13 -11.58 4.24
C ALA A 38 10.71 -10.25 3.71
N GLU A 39 11.12 -10.23 2.45
CA GLU A 39 11.53 -9.02 1.74
C GLU A 39 10.35 -8.07 1.55
N ALA A 40 9.17 -8.58 1.21
CA ALA A 40 7.96 -7.78 1.08
C ALA A 40 7.55 -7.13 2.41
N GLU A 41 7.62 -7.85 3.54
CA GLU A 41 7.34 -7.30 4.87
C GLU A 41 8.32 -6.20 5.27
N ARG A 42 9.62 -6.38 4.95
CA ARG A 42 10.64 -5.38 5.19
C ARG A 42 10.42 -4.11 4.36
N ILE A 43 10.12 -4.27 3.07
CA ILE A 43 9.79 -3.15 2.18
C ILE A 43 8.55 -2.41 2.69
N ALA A 44 7.51 -3.14 3.11
CA ALA A 44 6.31 -2.53 3.68
C ALA A 44 6.63 -1.74 4.96
N SER A 45 7.51 -2.28 5.80
CA SER A 45 7.97 -1.62 7.03
C SER A 45 8.74 -0.34 6.72
N ASP A 46 9.64 -0.37 5.72
CA ASP A 46 10.38 0.80 5.27
C ASP A 46 9.44 1.88 4.71
N ILE A 47 8.44 1.50 3.92
CA ILE A 47 7.43 2.45 3.41
C ILE A 47 6.66 3.08 4.57
N ALA A 48 6.19 2.28 5.52
CA ALA A 48 5.40 2.77 6.64
C ALA A 48 6.20 3.68 7.57
N MET A 49 7.48 3.39 7.80
CA MET A 49 8.38 4.21 8.62
C MET A 49 8.78 5.54 7.96
N ASN A 50 8.61 5.68 6.65
CA ASN A 50 8.94 6.89 5.89
C ASN A 50 7.70 7.62 5.34
N ASP A 51 6.51 7.31 5.85
CA ASP A 51 5.28 7.96 5.41
C ASP A 51 5.19 9.40 5.95
N GLY A 52 5.21 10.38 5.05
CA GLY A 52 5.13 11.80 5.37
C GLY A 52 3.78 12.27 5.92
N LEU A 53 2.76 11.40 5.93
CA LEU A 53 1.45 11.69 6.50
C LEU A 53 1.35 11.34 8.00
N LEU A 54 2.38 10.72 8.58
CA LEU A 54 2.40 10.34 9.99
C LEU A 54 2.24 11.54 10.92
N ARG A 55 1.43 11.35 11.97
CA ARG A 55 1.21 12.33 13.03
C ARG A 55 1.76 11.79 14.35
N LYS A 56 2.28 12.70 15.17
CA LYS A 56 2.82 12.35 16.49
C LYS A 56 1.79 11.57 17.29
N GLY A 57 2.18 10.39 17.78
CA GLY A 57 1.32 9.45 18.50
C GLY A 57 0.80 8.29 17.65
N ASP A 58 0.92 8.35 16.32
CA ASP A 58 0.56 7.24 15.46
C ASP A 58 1.42 6.01 15.74
N ILE A 59 0.81 4.84 15.70
CA ILE A 59 1.49 3.55 15.87
C ILE A 59 1.71 2.94 14.50
N VAL A 60 2.95 2.60 14.20
CA VAL A 60 3.36 1.90 12.99
C VAL A 60 3.71 0.47 13.33
N VAL A 61 3.17 -0.45 12.53
CA VAL A 61 3.46 -1.90 12.62
C VAL A 61 4.54 -2.23 11.60
N THR A 62 5.58 -2.91 12.05
CA THR A 62 6.72 -3.33 11.22
C THR A 62 7.03 -4.80 11.45
N ASP A 63 7.86 -5.36 10.58
CA ASP A 63 8.49 -6.69 10.72
C ASP A 63 9.28 -6.84 12.03
N ARG A 64 9.73 -5.73 12.63
CA ARG A 64 10.49 -5.69 13.90
C ARG A 64 9.63 -5.43 15.13
N GLY A 65 8.33 -5.22 14.97
CA GLY A 65 7.39 -4.93 16.06
C GLY A 65 6.68 -3.58 15.90
N PHE A 66 6.28 -3.01 17.04
CA PHE A 66 5.41 -1.83 17.10
C PHE A 66 6.19 -0.60 17.54
N PHE A 67 5.98 0.50 16.84
CA PHE A 67 6.65 1.77 17.14
C PHE A 67 5.65 2.91 17.16
N VAL A 68 5.81 3.83 18.12
CA VAL A 68 5.08 5.09 18.13
C VAL A 68 5.92 6.17 17.43
N PHE A 69 5.30 6.93 16.53
CA PHE A 69 5.92 8.09 15.89
C PHE A 69 5.95 9.27 16.86
N ARG A 70 7.14 9.79 17.17
CA ARG A 70 7.34 10.92 18.10
C ARG A 70 7.31 12.28 17.41
N GLY A 71 7.37 12.30 16.09
CA GLY A 71 7.48 13.50 15.27
C GLY A 71 8.78 13.54 14.50
N VAL A 72 9.01 14.69 13.87
CA VAL A 72 10.26 14.99 13.17
C VAL A 72 11.28 15.53 14.17
N ALA A 73 12.52 15.09 14.06
CA ALA A 73 13.64 15.56 14.88
C ALA A 73 13.92 17.05 14.61
N ALA A 74 14.80 17.64 15.44
CA ALA A 74 15.16 19.06 15.34
C ALA A 74 15.81 19.45 13.99
N ASP A 75 16.34 18.46 13.25
CA ASP A 75 16.88 18.66 11.91
C ASP A 75 15.80 18.90 10.83
N GLY A 76 14.53 18.64 11.15
CA GLY A 76 13.41 18.83 10.23
C GLY A 76 13.25 17.73 9.18
N TYR A 77 14.05 16.66 9.22
CA TYR A 77 14.03 15.59 8.22
C TYR A 77 13.93 14.19 8.84
N THR A 78 14.54 13.97 10.00
CA THR A 78 14.63 12.63 10.58
C THR A 78 13.34 12.31 11.34
N PHE A 79 12.68 11.21 10.99
CA PHE A 79 11.52 10.73 11.73
C PHE A 79 11.96 10.00 13.00
N GLU A 80 11.42 10.42 14.14
CA GLU A 80 11.71 9.79 15.42
C GLU A 80 10.65 8.76 15.80
N PHE A 81 11.12 7.58 16.21
CA PHE A 81 10.26 6.48 16.65
C PHE A 81 10.67 5.98 18.03
N SER A 82 9.74 5.33 18.73
CA SER A 82 10.04 4.61 19.97
C SER A 82 9.34 3.27 19.99
N PRO A 83 10.01 2.18 20.42
CA PRO A 83 9.38 0.88 20.52
C PRO A 83 8.28 0.91 21.57
N VAL A 84 7.17 0.24 21.29
CA VAL A 84 6.06 0.08 22.22
C VAL A 84 5.66 -1.40 22.33
N PRO A 85 5.07 -1.83 23.46
CA PRO A 85 4.47 -3.15 23.56
C PRO A 85 3.37 -3.32 22.51
N ASN A 86 3.07 -4.57 22.16
CA ASN A 86 1.98 -4.88 21.25
C ASN A 86 0.66 -4.29 21.80
N PRO A 87 0.03 -3.32 21.11
CA PRO A 87 -1.14 -2.61 21.61
C PRO A 87 -2.41 -3.49 21.63
N VAL A 88 -2.43 -4.60 20.88
CA VAL A 88 -3.57 -5.55 20.90
C VAL A 88 -3.42 -6.65 21.94
N SER A 89 -2.22 -6.84 22.51
CA SER A 89 -2.04 -7.72 23.68
C SER A 89 -2.33 -6.95 24.96
N VAL A 90 -3.61 -6.66 25.22
CA VAL A 90 -4.02 -6.13 26.53
C VAL A 90 -3.88 -7.28 27.55
N PRO A 91 -3.12 -7.13 28.66
CA PRO A 91 -3.17 -8.11 29.73
C PRO A 91 -4.61 -8.17 30.25
N LYS A 92 -5.16 -9.38 30.36
CA LYS A 92 -6.49 -9.63 30.92
C LYS A 92 -6.58 -8.91 32.26
N SER A 93 -7.39 -7.85 32.31
CA SER A 93 -7.65 -7.08 33.53
C SER A 93 -8.11 -8.05 34.62
N ILE A 94 -7.25 -8.28 35.61
CA ILE A 94 -7.64 -8.98 36.83
C ILE A 94 -8.43 -7.95 37.62
N ARG A 95 -9.75 -8.08 37.55
CA ARG A 95 -10.69 -7.43 38.47
C ARG A 95 -10.63 -8.08 39.83
#